data_AF-A0A165F914-F1
#
_entry.id   AF-A0A165F914-F1
#
_cell.length_a   1.000
_cell.length_b   1.000
_cell.length_c   1.000
_cell.angle_alpha   90.00
_cell.angle_beta   90.00
_cell.angle_gamma   90.00
#
_symmetry.space_group_name_H-M   'P 1'
#
loop_
_entity.id
_entity.type
_entity.pdbx_description
1 polymer ?
#
loop_
_entity_poly.entity_id
_entity_poly.type
_entity_poly.pdbx_seq_one_letter_code
_entity_poly.pdbx_strand_id
1 'polypeptide(L)'
;MDIADSAPLSPRPLVLYIWPGAWSLPSTDAHCIAALLFLQQHFAGKYAVVPCADPDISPTGSLPFLAHYAHAVGTLSEIVAYLSTLDPMTLTPTRGVTVDQGLTPHEKQETVAWKAYMDSNLGNLLSLVLYADLQNYLQLTRPALARHMPFPALYYVPGRMRKAHTSKLERLGWGIAEEEVQESTKNHPRRREMDPLDLRRAFEGEKHKERATPILDDLARLLGSRDYIFQDRPTLLDIYMASYLALLTLPPFPDNHVSGLIRASDGKLFNHTHRILGTLPPLDSLPSLPPPQTSLLSPVTRTLTSIPIILPLLKARVKKDSKVKEAEQMADSGVFSVGNLLYGGMALGAVLAVAVAGGWVDLTVPDLDLGDELPADPFVEPVGVAENIEVVIEEVTLGTKD
;
A
#
# COMPACT_ATOMS: atom_id res chain seq x y z
N MET A 1 -8.32 53.52 11.73
CA MET A 1 -8.36 52.56 10.60
C MET A 1 -7.87 51.26 11.18
N ASP A 2 -8.83 50.52 11.70
CA ASP A 2 -8.59 49.25 12.37
C ASP A 2 -8.11 48.25 11.33
N ILE A 3 -6.91 47.71 11.58
CA ILE A 3 -6.32 46.63 10.80
C ILE A 3 -7.23 45.44 11.05
N ALA A 4 -8.06 45.12 10.05
CA ALA A 4 -8.94 43.98 10.07
C ALA A 4 -8.14 42.74 10.46
N ASP A 5 -8.60 42.10 11.53
CA ASP A 5 -8.20 40.78 11.98
C ASP A 5 -7.93 39.89 10.77
N SER A 6 -6.68 39.44 10.65
CA SER A 6 -6.31 38.32 9.79
C SER A 6 -7.28 37.19 10.12
N ALA A 7 -8.10 36.79 9.13
CA ALA A 7 -8.95 35.62 9.24
C ALA A 7 -8.14 34.48 9.89
N PRO A 8 -8.68 33.76 10.90
CA PRO A 8 -7.96 32.64 11.48
C PRO A 8 -7.63 31.71 10.32
N LEU A 9 -6.32 31.50 10.08
CA LEU A 9 -5.83 30.46 9.20
C LEU A 9 -6.59 29.21 9.61
N SER A 10 -7.54 28.75 8.79
CA SER A 10 -8.17 27.47 9.02
C SER A 10 -7.02 26.48 9.11
N PRO A 11 -6.82 25.79 10.24
CA PRO A 11 -5.71 24.88 10.37
C PRO A 11 -5.86 23.89 9.23
N ARG A 12 -4.84 23.79 8.36
CA ARG A 12 -4.92 22.90 7.21
C ARG A 12 -5.20 21.50 7.76
N PRO A 13 -6.29 20.85 7.34
CA PRO A 13 -6.67 19.57 7.91
C PRO A 13 -5.58 18.53 7.61
N LEU A 14 -5.43 17.57 8.52
CA LEU A 14 -4.60 16.39 8.31
C LEU A 14 -5.15 15.62 7.10
N VAL A 15 -4.39 15.48 6.01
CA VAL A 15 -4.89 14.77 4.82
C VAL A 15 -4.34 13.34 4.81
N LEU A 16 -5.21 12.36 5.01
CA LEU A 16 -4.85 10.94 4.97
C LEU A 16 -5.18 10.36 3.59
N TYR A 17 -4.18 9.81 2.93
CA TYR A 17 -4.34 9.07 1.69
C TYR A 17 -4.44 7.58 2.00
N ILE A 18 -5.53 6.97 1.56
CA ILE A 18 -5.86 5.56 1.83
C ILE A 18 -6.20 4.82 0.55
N TRP A 19 -6.12 3.49 0.60
CA TRP A 19 -6.74 2.67 -0.44
C TRP A 19 -8.26 2.92 -0.49
N PRO A 20 -8.90 2.83 -1.66
CA PRO A 20 -10.33 3.05 -1.79
C PRO A 20 -11.14 2.03 -0.97
N GLY A 21 -12.29 2.48 -0.47
CA GLY A 21 -13.22 1.67 0.30
C GLY A 21 -13.97 0.64 -0.53
N ALA A 22 -14.20 -0.54 0.05
CA ALA A 22 -15.00 -1.61 -0.53
C ALA A 22 -15.74 -2.37 0.58
N TRP A 23 -16.80 -3.09 0.23
CA TRP A 23 -17.50 -4.01 1.14
C TRP A 23 -17.97 -3.38 2.46
N SER A 24 -18.52 -2.16 2.39
CA SER A 24 -18.93 -1.36 3.58
C SER A 24 -17.79 -0.99 4.54
N LEU A 25 -16.54 -1.15 4.12
CA LEU A 25 -15.36 -0.69 4.84
C LEU A 25 -14.79 0.58 4.20
N PRO A 26 -14.18 1.47 5.00
CA PRO A 26 -13.63 2.72 4.50
C PRO A 26 -12.41 2.51 3.59
N SER A 27 -11.73 1.37 3.70
CA SER A 27 -10.58 1.00 2.86
C SER A 27 -10.49 -0.52 2.66
N THR A 28 -9.72 -0.93 1.65
CA THR A 28 -9.40 -2.33 1.34
C THR A 28 -8.17 -2.86 2.07
N ASP A 29 -7.40 -2.00 2.72
CA ASP A 29 -6.18 -2.35 3.45
C ASP A 29 -6.31 -2.12 4.97
N ALA A 30 -5.70 -3.00 5.76
CA ALA A 30 -5.82 -3.01 7.22
C ALA A 30 -5.16 -1.76 7.84
N HIS A 31 -3.96 -1.42 7.37
CA HIS A 31 -3.21 -0.27 7.88
C HIS A 31 -3.95 1.05 7.59
N CYS A 32 -4.61 1.15 6.44
CA CYS A 32 -5.46 2.28 6.09
C CYS A 32 -6.66 2.43 7.03
N ILE A 33 -7.36 1.34 7.36
CA ILE A 33 -8.46 1.35 8.32
C ILE A 33 -7.96 1.75 9.72
N ALA A 34 -6.84 1.19 10.16
CA ALA A 34 -6.24 1.52 11.45
C ALA A 34 -5.83 3.00 11.56
N ALA A 35 -5.21 3.57 10.51
CA ALA A 35 -4.88 4.99 10.47
C ALA A 35 -6.13 5.88 10.57
N LEU A 36 -7.21 5.51 9.89
CA LEU A 36 -8.47 6.24 9.95
C LEU A 36 -9.11 6.18 11.34
N LEU A 37 -9.19 5.00 11.94
CA LEU A 37 -9.70 4.80 13.30
C LEU A 37 -8.91 5.63 14.31
N PHE A 38 -7.58 5.65 14.17
CA PHE A 38 -6.70 6.44 15.02
C PHE A 38 -6.95 7.94 14.88
N LEU A 39 -7.07 8.45 13.65
CA LEU A 39 -7.43 9.85 13.41
C LEU A 39 -8.81 10.19 13.96
N GLN A 40 -9.78 9.29 13.83
CA GLN A 40 -11.11 9.50 14.36
C GLN A 40 -11.11 9.59 15.89
N GLN A 41 -10.31 8.78 16.57
CA GLN A 41 -10.24 8.77 18.03
C GLN A 41 -9.56 10.01 18.61
N HIS A 42 -8.50 10.50 17.96
CA HIS A 42 -7.65 11.57 18.52
C HIS A 42 -7.80 12.94 17.86
N PHE A 43 -8.21 12.98 16.59
CA PHE A 43 -8.26 14.18 15.76
C PHE A 43 -9.62 14.34 15.06
N ALA A 44 -10.71 13.91 15.70
CA ALA A 44 -12.06 13.99 15.17
C ALA A 44 -12.37 15.39 14.59
N GLY A 45 -12.82 15.42 13.32
CA GLY A 45 -13.17 16.67 12.62
C GLY A 45 -12.01 17.52 12.13
N LYS A 46 -10.76 17.05 12.25
CA LYS A 46 -9.54 17.79 11.84
C LYS A 46 -8.75 17.11 10.73
N TYR A 47 -9.28 16.02 10.21
CA TYR A 47 -8.68 15.29 9.10
C TYR A 47 -9.61 15.28 7.90
N ALA A 48 -9.02 15.06 6.73
CA ALA A 48 -9.69 14.78 5.49
C ALA A 48 -9.08 13.52 4.88
N VAL A 49 -9.89 12.73 4.19
CA VAL A 49 -9.51 11.44 3.63
C VAL A 49 -9.52 11.52 2.12
N VAL A 50 -8.46 11.06 1.49
CA VAL A 50 -8.34 10.99 0.03
C VAL A 50 -8.22 9.53 -0.37
N PRO A 51 -9.23 8.95 -1.05
CA PRO A 51 -9.09 7.62 -1.63
C PRO A 51 -8.12 7.69 -2.82
N CYS A 52 -7.09 6.86 -2.80
CA CYS A 52 -6.05 6.81 -3.82
C CYS A 52 -5.77 5.36 -4.22
N ALA A 53 -5.79 5.07 -5.53
CA ALA A 53 -5.44 3.76 -6.06
C ALA A 53 -3.96 3.65 -6.49
N ASP A 54 -3.22 4.75 -6.45
CA ASP A 54 -1.82 4.82 -6.87
C ASP A 54 -0.89 5.00 -5.65
N PRO A 55 -0.10 3.97 -5.28
CA PRO A 55 0.80 4.04 -4.13
C PRO A 55 2.04 4.91 -4.39
N ASP A 56 2.38 5.17 -5.66
CA ASP A 56 3.55 6.00 -6.05
C ASP A 56 3.43 7.47 -5.64
N ILE A 57 2.21 7.93 -5.28
CA ILE A 57 2.00 9.29 -4.74
C ILE A 57 2.61 9.40 -3.34
N SER A 58 2.71 8.27 -2.63
CA SER A 58 3.35 8.21 -1.33
C SER A 58 4.86 8.38 -1.46
N PRO A 59 5.52 9.13 -0.56
CA PRO A 59 6.98 9.21 -0.53
C PRO A 59 7.64 7.83 -0.30
N THR A 60 6.95 6.91 0.36
CA THR A 60 7.44 5.55 0.64
C THR A 60 7.05 4.53 -0.44
N GLY A 61 6.23 4.92 -1.42
CA GLY A 61 5.65 3.99 -2.41
C GLY A 61 4.66 2.99 -1.79
N SER A 62 4.13 3.28 -0.61
CA SER A 62 3.12 2.47 0.10
C SER A 62 2.01 3.36 0.68
N LEU A 63 0.79 2.85 0.66
CA LEU A 63 -0.37 3.44 1.36
C LEU A 63 -0.59 2.67 2.67
N PRO A 64 -1.05 3.32 3.75
CA PRO A 64 -1.46 4.72 3.85
C PRO A 64 -0.28 5.70 4.00
N PHE A 65 -0.52 6.97 3.64
CA PHE A 65 0.37 8.09 3.98
C PHE A 65 -0.43 9.31 4.43
N LEU A 66 0.18 10.13 5.29
CA LEU A 66 -0.40 11.34 5.84
C LEU A 66 0.35 12.56 5.30
N ALA A 67 -0.38 13.53 4.77
CA ALA A 67 0.14 14.84 4.41
C ALA A 67 -0.35 15.90 5.40
N HIS A 68 0.60 16.64 5.97
CA HIS A 68 0.34 17.73 6.89
C HIS A 68 1.32 18.87 6.63
N TYR A 69 0.82 20.01 6.14
CA TYR A 69 1.65 21.12 5.65
C TYR A 69 2.70 20.67 4.62
N ALA A 70 3.99 20.72 4.97
CA ALA A 70 5.11 20.32 4.14
C ALA A 70 5.62 18.91 4.47
N HIS A 71 5.01 18.23 5.45
CA HIS A 71 5.40 16.88 5.86
C HIS A 71 4.51 15.85 5.18
N ALA A 72 5.15 14.85 4.56
CA ALA A 72 4.51 13.64 4.08
C ALA A 72 5.12 12.46 4.83
N VAL A 73 4.30 11.71 5.56
CA VAL A 73 4.72 10.60 6.41
C VAL A 73 4.03 9.32 5.93
N GLY A 74 4.78 8.30 5.57
CA GLY A 74 4.26 7.04 5.04
C GLY A 74 4.33 5.91 6.06
N THR A 75 3.54 4.85 5.90
CA THR A 75 3.46 3.72 6.84
C THR A 75 2.76 4.07 8.16
N LEU A 76 1.95 3.15 8.67
CA LEU A 76 1.14 3.36 9.87
C LEU A 76 1.98 3.71 11.12
N SER A 77 3.10 3.03 11.35
CA SER A 77 3.95 3.27 12.52
C SER A 77 4.55 4.69 12.54
N GLU A 78 4.97 5.22 11.38
CA GLU A 78 5.49 6.57 11.28
C GLU A 78 4.37 7.60 11.40
N ILE A 79 3.19 7.32 10.82
CA ILE A 79 2.00 8.17 10.96
C ILE A 79 1.65 8.32 12.45
N VAL A 80 1.57 7.22 13.19
CA VAL A 80 1.30 7.25 14.64
C VAL A 80 2.39 8.02 15.38
N ALA A 81 3.67 7.79 15.06
CA ALA A 81 4.78 8.49 15.69
C ALA A 81 4.69 10.00 15.43
N TYR A 82 4.42 10.41 14.19
CA TYR A 82 4.24 11.81 13.82
C TYR A 82 3.06 12.45 14.53
N LEU A 83 1.89 11.79 14.52
CA LEU A 83 0.69 12.29 15.18
C LEU A 83 0.87 12.41 16.70
N SER A 84 1.71 11.57 17.32
CA SER A 84 2.05 11.68 18.75
C SER A 84 2.85 12.94 19.10
N THR A 85 3.45 13.59 18.11
CA THR A 85 4.15 14.87 18.27
C THR A 85 3.22 16.08 18.14
N LEU A 86 2.00 15.88 17.63
CA LEU A 86 1.05 16.96 17.41
C LEU A 86 0.11 17.12 18.60
N ASP A 87 -0.26 18.36 18.89
CA ASP A 87 -1.37 18.65 19.79
C ASP A 87 -2.71 18.46 19.04
N PRO A 88 -3.66 17.65 19.57
CA PRO A 88 -5.00 17.48 19.03
C PRO A 88 -5.74 18.78 18.81
N MET A 89 -5.50 19.82 19.62
CA MET A 89 -6.23 21.07 19.54
C MET A 89 -5.69 22.01 18.45
N THR A 90 -4.40 22.28 18.51
CA THR A 90 -3.76 23.28 17.63
C THR A 90 -3.16 22.69 16.35
N LEU A 91 -3.03 21.36 16.23
CA LEU A 91 -2.28 20.69 15.17
C LEU A 91 -0.83 21.18 15.04
N THR A 92 -0.28 21.79 16.09
CA THR A 92 1.13 22.22 16.12
C THR A 92 1.99 21.17 16.82
N PRO A 93 3.28 21.04 16.45
CA PRO A 93 4.19 20.12 17.13
C PRO A 93 4.37 20.52 18.59
N THR A 94 3.68 19.83 19.49
CA THR A 94 3.79 20.00 20.93
C THR A 94 4.08 18.64 21.50
N ARG A 95 5.24 18.49 22.17
CA ARG A 95 5.63 17.24 22.84
C ARG A 95 4.66 16.96 23.99
N GLY A 96 3.49 16.36 23.72
CA GLY A 96 2.44 16.40 24.72
C GLY A 96 1.26 15.45 24.58
N VAL A 97 1.04 14.76 23.45
CA VAL A 97 -0.09 13.82 23.33
C VAL A 97 0.36 12.50 22.71
N THR A 98 0.83 11.57 23.56
CA THR A 98 1.02 10.18 23.11
C THR A 98 -0.31 9.43 23.27
N VAL A 99 -0.73 8.73 22.22
CA VAL A 99 -1.96 7.91 22.23
C VAL A 99 -1.96 6.87 23.33
N ASP A 100 -0.76 6.43 23.69
CA ASP A 100 -0.45 5.46 24.73
C ASP A 100 -0.02 6.12 26.05
N GLN A 101 -0.44 7.37 26.32
CA GLN A 101 -0.06 8.12 27.54
C GLN A 101 -0.38 7.38 28.84
N GLY A 102 -1.38 6.50 28.83
CA GLY A 102 -1.78 5.73 30.00
C GLY A 102 -1.15 4.33 30.09
N LEU A 103 -0.40 3.88 29.09
CA LEU A 103 0.17 2.53 29.08
C LEU A 103 1.46 2.48 29.89
N THR A 104 1.57 1.44 30.73
CA THR A 104 2.79 1.15 31.46
C THR A 104 3.94 0.81 30.49
N PRO A 105 5.21 1.01 30.89
CA PRO A 105 6.34 0.63 30.04
C PRO A 105 6.31 -0.84 29.58
N HIS A 106 5.79 -1.74 30.41
CA HIS A 106 5.60 -3.15 30.07
C HIS A 106 4.56 -3.32 28.96
N GLU A 107 3.36 -2.74 29.12
CA GLU A 107 2.30 -2.84 28.11
C GLU A 107 2.69 -2.19 26.78
N LYS A 108 3.54 -1.16 26.80
CA LYS A 108 4.13 -0.57 25.58
C LYS A 108 5.02 -1.56 24.83
N GLN A 109 5.84 -2.33 25.55
CA GLN A 109 6.65 -3.38 24.94
C GLN A 109 5.78 -4.52 24.39
N GLU A 110 4.76 -4.94 25.15
CA GLU A 110 3.78 -5.93 24.69
C GLU A 110 3.04 -5.45 23.44
N THR A 111 2.66 -4.18 23.38
CA THR A 111 2.01 -3.59 22.20
C THR A 111 2.86 -3.73 20.95
N VAL A 112 4.18 -3.49 21.04
CA VAL A 112 5.10 -3.65 19.91
C VAL A 112 5.19 -5.12 19.50
N ALA A 113 5.34 -6.02 20.47
CA ALA A 113 5.43 -7.46 20.21
C ALA A 113 4.15 -8.01 19.55
N TRP A 114 2.97 -7.62 20.06
CA TRP A 114 1.69 -8.05 19.51
C TRP A 114 1.39 -7.46 18.14
N LYS A 115 1.76 -6.21 17.87
CA LYS A 115 1.65 -5.64 16.51
C LYS A 115 2.48 -6.44 15.51
N ALA A 116 3.73 -6.74 15.85
CA ALA A 116 4.60 -7.55 15.01
C ALA A 116 4.01 -8.96 14.79
N TYR A 117 3.47 -9.58 15.84
CA TYR A 117 2.76 -10.87 15.74
C TYR A 117 1.54 -10.78 14.81
N MET A 118 0.72 -9.74 14.93
CA MET A 118 -0.46 -9.53 14.07
C MET A 118 -0.05 -9.32 12.61
N ASP A 119 0.97 -8.51 12.34
CA ASP A 119 1.48 -8.30 10.98
C ASP A 119 2.00 -9.58 10.33
N SER A 120 2.71 -10.41 11.10
CA SER A 120 3.20 -11.69 10.61
C SER A 120 2.08 -12.71 10.44
N ASN A 121 1.10 -12.78 11.36
CA ASN A 121 0.11 -13.86 11.35
C ASN A 121 -1.20 -13.44 10.68
N LEU A 122 -1.86 -12.40 11.18
CA LEU A 122 -3.09 -11.87 10.57
C LEU A 122 -2.83 -11.29 9.18
N GLY A 123 -1.70 -10.61 8.97
CA GLY A 123 -1.35 -10.09 7.65
C GLY A 123 -1.16 -11.20 6.60
N ASN A 124 -0.59 -12.34 7.00
CA ASN A 124 -0.47 -13.50 6.12
C ASN A 124 -1.80 -14.22 5.93
N LEU A 125 -2.61 -14.34 6.97
CA LEU A 125 -3.97 -14.91 6.88
C LEU A 125 -4.85 -14.08 5.94
N LEU A 126 -4.81 -12.75 6.08
CA LEU A 126 -5.49 -11.81 5.19
C LEU A 126 -5.00 -11.95 3.75
N SER A 127 -3.69 -12.06 3.56
CA SER A 127 -3.11 -12.30 2.23
C SER A 127 -3.60 -13.61 1.60
N LEU A 128 -3.73 -14.66 2.42
CA LEU A 128 -4.20 -15.96 1.99
C LEU A 128 -5.67 -15.92 1.56
N VAL A 129 -6.55 -15.30 2.36
CA VAL A 129 -7.98 -15.18 2.05
C VAL A 129 -8.24 -14.25 0.86
N LEU A 130 -7.58 -13.08 0.79
CA LEU A 130 -7.86 -12.09 -0.26
C LEU A 130 -7.18 -12.36 -1.60
N TYR A 131 -5.98 -12.95 -1.60
CA TYR A 131 -5.14 -13.06 -2.81
C TYR A 131 -4.78 -14.49 -3.19
N ALA A 132 -4.51 -15.38 -2.24
CA ALA A 132 -4.13 -16.76 -2.56
C ALA A 132 -5.34 -17.56 -3.01
N ASP A 133 -6.43 -17.50 -2.25
CA ASP A 133 -7.70 -18.12 -2.61
C ASP A 133 -8.25 -17.54 -3.91
N LEU A 134 -8.37 -18.40 -4.92
CA LEU A 134 -8.74 -18.02 -6.27
C LEU A 134 -10.18 -17.54 -6.36
N GLN A 135 -11.12 -18.17 -5.65
CA GLN A 135 -12.54 -17.80 -5.74
C GLN A 135 -12.77 -16.43 -5.13
N ASN A 136 -12.24 -16.22 -3.92
CA ASN A 136 -12.27 -14.93 -3.24
C ASN A 136 -11.55 -13.85 -4.07
N TYR A 137 -10.38 -14.15 -4.63
CA TYR A 137 -9.66 -13.17 -5.45
C TYR A 137 -10.42 -12.76 -6.72
N LEU A 138 -10.92 -13.72 -7.49
CA LEU A 138 -11.56 -13.43 -8.78
C LEU A 138 -12.90 -12.72 -8.64
N GLN A 139 -13.72 -13.13 -7.66
CA GLN A 139 -15.08 -12.62 -7.52
C GLN A 139 -15.15 -11.35 -6.65
N LEU A 140 -14.24 -11.20 -5.69
CA LEU A 140 -14.33 -10.15 -4.67
C LEU A 140 -13.16 -9.17 -4.75
N THR A 141 -11.91 -9.62 -4.58
CA THR A 141 -10.75 -8.73 -4.44
C THR A 141 -10.38 -8.02 -5.74
N ARG A 142 -10.25 -8.74 -6.86
CA ARG A 142 -9.84 -8.18 -8.15
C ARG A 142 -10.81 -7.12 -8.67
N PRO A 143 -12.15 -7.35 -8.68
CA PRO A 143 -13.10 -6.31 -9.09
C PRO A 143 -13.08 -5.08 -8.19
N ALA A 144 -12.94 -5.27 -6.87
CA ALA A 144 -12.86 -4.16 -5.91
C ALA A 144 -11.63 -3.28 -6.17
N LEU A 145 -10.46 -3.88 -6.39
CA LEU A 145 -9.25 -3.15 -6.74
C LEU A 145 -9.35 -2.44 -8.10
N ALA A 146 -9.82 -3.17 -9.13
CA ALA A 146 -9.87 -2.67 -10.49
C ALA A 146 -10.82 -1.47 -10.67
N ARG A 147 -11.89 -1.38 -9.88
CA ARG A 147 -12.90 -0.31 -9.97
C ARG A 147 -12.32 1.10 -9.79
N HIS A 148 -11.26 1.22 -9.00
CA HIS A 148 -10.71 2.52 -8.62
C HIS A 148 -9.41 2.86 -9.35
N MET A 149 -8.93 1.98 -10.23
CA MET A 149 -7.69 2.17 -10.97
C MET A 149 -7.98 2.75 -12.36
N PRO A 150 -7.17 3.70 -12.86
CA PRO A 150 -7.31 4.20 -14.22
C PRO A 150 -6.90 3.14 -15.24
N PHE A 151 -7.41 3.26 -16.47
CA PHE A 151 -6.83 2.54 -17.60
C PHE A 151 -5.41 3.05 -17.87
N PRO A 152 -4.40 2.18 -18.11
CA PRO A 152 -4.46 0.72 -18.24
C PRO A 152 -4.09 -0.06 -16.96
N ALA A 153 -3.87 0.61 -15.83
CA ALA A 153 -3.46 0.03 -14.54
C ALA A 153 -4.36 -1.13 -14.08
N LEU A 154 -5.66 -1.03 -14.39
CA LEU A 154 -6.67 -2.04 -14.04
C LEU A 154 -6.32 -3.48 -14.48
N TYR A 155 -5.56 -3.67 -15.57
CA TYR A 155 -5.29 -4.99 -16.13
C TYR A 155 -4.10 -5.70 -15.49
N TYR A 156 -3.08 -4.96 -15.05
CA TYR A 156 -1.83 -5.55 -14.58
C TYR A 156 -1.60 -5.37 -13.08
N VAL A 157 -2.10 -4.29 -12.47
CA VAL A 157 -1.83 -3.99 -11.05
C VAL A 157 -2.42 -5.06 -10.12
N PRO A 158 -3.70 -5.47 -10.25
CA PRO A 158 -4.24 -6.51 -9.37
C PRO A 158 -3.49 -7.84 -9.50
N GLY A 159 -3.05 -8.20 -10.71
CA GLY A 159 -2.28 -9.43 -10.96
C GLY A 159 -0.88 -9.37 -10.33
N ARG A 160 -0.22 -8.20 -10.44
CA ARG A 160 1.07 -7.95 -9.78
C ARG A 160 0.95 -8.01 -8.25
N MET A 161 -0.10 -7.40 -7.68
CA MET A 161 -0.36 -7.45 -6.24
C MET A 161 -0.59 -8.88 -5.78
N ARG A 162 -1.44 -9.64 -6.49
CA ARG A 162 -1.66 -11.07 -6.18
C ARG A 162 -0.34 -11.83 -6.17
N LYS A 163 0.48 -11.70 -7.22
CA LYS A 163 1.78 -12.37 -7.31
C LYS A 163 2.70 -12.03 -6.13
N ALA A 164 2.72 -10.76 -5.68
CA ALA A 164 3.52 -10.35 -4.54
C ALA A 164 3.08 -11.02 -3.24
N HIS A 165 1.77 -11.08 -2.98
CA HIS A 165 1.21 -11.75 -1.81
C HIS A 165 1.38 -13.28 -1.87
N THR A 166 1.13 -13.89 -3.03
CA THR A 166 1.31 -15.34 -3.21
C THR A 166 2.78 -15.70 -3.02
N SER A 167 3.72 -15.07 -3.74
CA SER A 167 5.14 -15.37 -3.57
C SER A 167 5.66 -15.12 -2.14
N LYS A 168 5.05 -14.19 -1.38
CA LYS A 168 5.35 -14.06 0.06
C LYS A 168 4.89 -15.29 0.85
N LEU A 169 3.68 -15.78 0.61
CA LEU A 169 3.11 -16.95 1.28
C LEU A 169 3.82 -18.26 0.92
N GLU A 170 4.17 -18.45 -0.36
CA GLU A 170 5.03 -19.53 -0.88
C GLU A 170 6.29 -19.67 -0.03
N ARG A 171 7.05 -18.56 0.11
CA ARG A 171 8.32 -18.52 0.86
C ARG A 171 8.18 -18.87 2.33
N LEU A 172 7.03 -18.55 2.92
CA LEU A 172 6.75 -18.80 4.32
C LEU A 172 6.25 -20.23 4.58
N GLY A 173 6.14 -21.08 3.54
CA GLY A 173 5.56 -22.41 3.68
C GLY A 173 4.06 -22.37 3.90
N TRP A 174 3.42 -21.23 3.62
CA TRP A 174 1.96 -21.12 3.66
C TRP A 174 1.34 -21.84 2.44
N GLY A 175 2.11 -22.48 1.57
CA GLY A 175 1.66 -23.51 0.63
C GLY A 175 0.47 -23.06 -0.22
N ILE A 176 0.76 -22.55 -1.40
CA ILE A 176 -0.26 -21.92 -2.22
C ILE A 176 -1.21 -22.98 -2.75
N ALA A 177 -2.49 -22.61 -2.86
CA ALA A 177 -3.42 -23.26 -3.75
C ALA A 177 -2.96 -22.99 -5.19
N GLU A 178 -1.77 -23.50 -5.52
CA GLU A 178 -1.33 -23.55 -6.89
C GLU A 178 -2.25 -24.56 -7.53
N GLU A 179 -3.05 -24.02 -8.43
CA GLU A 179 -3.60 -24.63 -9.62
C GLU A 179 -2.48 -25.32 -10.43
N GLU A 180 -1.72 -26.22 -9.79
CA GLU A 180 -0.82 -27.18 -10.41
C GLU A 180 -1.64 -28.45 -10.63
N VAL A 181 -2.36 -28.43 -11.74
CA VAL A 181 -2.22 -29.36 -12.86
C VAL A 181 -3.49 -29.21 -13.69
N GLN A 182 -3.31 -28.64 -14.88
CA GLN A 182 -4.23 -28.71 -15.99
C GLN A 182 -4.96 -30.06 -16.01
N GLU A 183 -6.29 -30.03 -16.09
CA GLU A 183 -7.09 -31.18 -16.48
C GLU A 183 -6.49 -31.86 -17.71
N SER A 184 -5.85 -33.02 -17.56
CA SER A 184 -5.79 -34.05 -18.60
C SER A 184 -5.18 -35.38 -18.11
N THR A 185 -5.91 -36.11 -17.27
CA THR A 185 -5.93 -37.57 -17.41
C THR A 185 -7.34 -37.99 -17.76
N LYS A 186 -7.60 -37.98 -19.07
CA LYS A 186 -8.78 -38.60 -19.65
C LYS A 186 -8.80 -40.09 -19.27
N ASN A 187 -10.01 -40.58 -18.98
CA ASN A 187 -10.42 -41.99 -18.95
C ASN A 187 -10.36 -42.70 -17.59
N HIS A 188 -11.19 -42.29 -16.63
CA HIS A 188 -11.79 -43.25 -15.69
C HIS A 188 -13.31 -43.04 -15.59
N PRO A 189 -14.11 -44.13 -15.57
CA PRO A 189 -15.57 -44.04 -15.57
C PRO A 189 -16.07 -43.46 -14.25
N ARG A 190 -17.01 -42.53 -14.36
CA ARG A 190 -17.64 -41.79 -13.25
C ARG A 190 -18.41 -42.74 -12.31
N ARG A 191 -17.83 -43.00 -11.14
CA ARG A 191 -18.58 -43.43 -9.95
C ARG A 191 -19.17 -42.19 -9.31
N ARG A 192 -20.43 -42.25 -8.85
CA ARG A 192 -21.09 -41.16 -8.10
C ARG A 192 -20.44 -41.04 -6.72
N GLU A 193 -19.32 -40.34 -6.68
CA GLU A 193 -18.60 -39.87 -5.50
C GLU A 193 -18.41 -38.36 -5.70
N MET A 194 -18.28 -37.60 -4.61
CA MET A 194 -18.23 -36.12 -4.59
C MET A 194 -17.31 -35.55 -5.69
N ASP A 195 -17.72 -34.45 -6.34
CA ASP A 195 -16.94 -33.83 -7.42
C ASP A 195 -15.49 -33.60 -6.92
N PRO A 196 -14.45 -34.10 -7.62
CA PRO A 196 -13.05 -33.89 -7.20
C PRO A 196 -12.69 -32.43 -6.91
N LEU A 197 -13.39 -31.47 -7.55
CA LEU A 197 -13.25 -30.04 -7.28
C LEU A 197 -13.80 -29.64 -5.91
N ASP A 198 -14.94 -30.19 -5.51
CA ASP A 198 -15.56 -29.90 -4.21
C ASP A 198 -14.74 -30.50 -3.06
N LEU A 199 -14.13 -31.67 -3.28
CA LEU A 199 -13.18 -32.27 -2.33
C LEU A 199 -11.93 -31.38 -2.13
N ARG A 200 -11.38 -30.85 -3.21
CA ARG A 200 -10.21 -29.93 -3.14
C ARG A 200 -10.57 -28.65 -2.39
N ARG A 201 -11.71 -28.04 -2.71
CA ARG A 201 -12.22 -26.87 -1.99
C ARG A 201 -12.41 -27.14 -0.49
N ALA A 202 -12.99 -28.29 -0.15
CA ALA A 202 -13.17 -28.68 1.24
C ALA A 202 -11.81 -28.80 1.97
N PHE A 203 -10.82 -29.41 1.32
CA PHE A 203 -9.47 -29.56 1.87
C PHE A 203 -8.73 -28.21 2.01
N GLU A 204 -8.80 -27.35 1.00
CA GLU A 204 -8.25 -25.98 1.05
C GLU A 204 -8.91 -25.17 2.17
N GLY A 205 -10.23 -25.28 2.29
CA GLY A 205 -11.00 -24.67 3.36
C GLY A 205 -10.58 -25.18 4.74
N GLU A 206 -10.37 -26.49 4.89
CA GLU A 206 -9.87 -27.09 6.14
C GLU A 206 -8.46 -26.60 6.49
N LYS A 207 -7.56 -26.52 5.51
CA LYS A 207 -6.21 -25.96 5.68
C LYS A 207 -6.23 -24.48 6.10
N HIS A 208 -7.12 -23.69 5.52
CA HIS A 208 -7.31 -22.29 5.91
C HIS A 208 -7.80 -22.18 7.35
N LYS A 209 -8.72 -23.06 7.74
CA LYS A 209 -9.25 -23.14 9.11
C LYS A 209 -8.17 -23.55 10.11
N GLU A 210 -7.43 -24.62 9.83
CA GLU A 210 -6.35 -25.14 10.66
C GLU A 210 -5.33 -24.04 11.01
N ARG A 211 -5.03 -23.15 10.07
CA ARG A 211 -4.12 -22.03 10.29
C ARG A 211 -4.72 -20.83 10.99
N ALA A 212 -5.99 -20.56 10.72
CA ALA A 212 -6.69 -19.46 11.38
C ALA A 212 -6.91 -19.76 12.87
N THR A 213 -7.30 -20.98 13.23
CA THR A 213 -7.64 -21.38 14.60
C THR A 213 -6.59 -20.97 15.65
N PRO A 214 -5.30 -21.36 15.56
CA PRO A 214 -4.32 -21.00 16.59
C PRO A 214 -4.10 -19.48 16.71
N ILE A 215 -4.15 -18.77 15.58
CA ILE A 215 -3.99 -17.30 15.57
C ILE A 215 -5.18 -16.65 16.28
N LEU A 216 -6.40 -17.11 15.99
CA LEU A 216 -7.61 -16.61 16.62
C LEU A 216 -7.66 -16.96 18.11
N ASP A 217 -7.27 -18.17 18.49
CA ASP A 217 -7.18 -18.61 19.88
C ASP A 217 -6.18 -17.76 20.68
N ASP A 218 -5.03 -17.42 20.09
CA ASP A 218 -4.04 -16.53 20.71
C ASP A 218 -4.59 -15.13 20.94
N LEU A 219 -5.31 -14.56 19.96
CA LEU A 219 -5.95 -13.25 20.06
C LEU A 219 -7.12 -13.25 21.05
N ALA A 220 -7.91 -14.33 21.06
CA ALA A 220 -8.99 -14.52 22.01
C ALA A 220 -8.46 -14.63 23.44
N ARG A 221 -7.30 -15.28 23.64
CA ARG A 221 -6.60 -15.34 24.93
C ARG A 221 -6.06 -13.98 25.34
N LEU A 222 -5.53 -13.20 24.39
CA LEU A 222 -5.06 -11.83 24.62
C LEU A 222 -6.21 -10.92 25.08
N LEU A 223 -7.37 -10.98 24.43
CA LEU A 223 -8.55 -10.20 24.82
C LEU A 223 -9.19 -10.74 26.12
N GLY A 224 -9.15 -12.06 26.32
CA GLY A 224 -9.65 -12.75 27.50
C GLY A 224 -11.16 -12.57 27.70
N SER A 225 -11.53 -11.92 28.81
CA SER A 225 -12.91 -11.57 29.16
C SER A 225 -13.16 -10.06 29.14
N ARG A 226 -12.22 -9.28 28.62
CA ARG A 226 -12.29 -7.81 28.61
C ARG A 226 -12.89 -7.30 27.31
N ASP A 227 -13.38 -6.07 27.37
CA ASP A 227 -13.91 -5.38 26.19
C ASP A 227 -12.82 -4.77 25.30
N TYR A 228 -11.67 -4.43 25.90
CA TYR A 228 -10.45 -3.98 25.24
C TYR A 228 -9.25 -4.67 25.89
N ILE A 229 -8.10 -4.71 25.20
CA ILE A 229 -6.95 -5.53 25.60
C ILE A 229 -6.35 -5.07 26.95
N PHE A 230 -5.93 -3.80 27.03
CA PHE A 230 -5.20 -3.31 28.20
C PHE A 230 -6.08 -2.54 29.20
N GLN A 231 -6.86 -1.56 28.72
CA GLN A 231 -7.56 -0.58 29.55
C GLN A 231 -9.07 -0.62 29.31
N ASP A 232 -9.86 0.21 30.00
CA ASP A 232 -11.30 0.34 29.74
C ASP A 232 -11.63 1.23 28.52
N ARG A 233 -10.63 1.53 27.69
CA ARG A 233 -10.74 2.38 26.50
C ARG A 233 -9.99 1.76 25.32
N PRO A 234 -10.38 2.03 24.07
CA PRO A 234 -9.68 1.51 22.90
C PRO A 234 -8.25 2.04 22.87
N THR A 235 -7.30 1.12 22.85
CA THR A 235 -5.87 1.41 22.66
C THR A 235 -5.52 1.28 21.18
N LEU A 236 -4.31 1.73 20.81
CA LEU A 236 -3.80 1.55 19.46
C LEU A 236 -3.71 0.06 19.07
N LEU A 237 -3.48 -0.85 20.02
CA LEU A 237 -3.46 -2.28 19.75
C LEU A 237 -4.86 -2.83 19.40
N ASP A 238 -5.90 -2.36 20.09
CA ASP A 238 -7.30 -2.70 19.80
C ASP A 238 -7.69 -2.24 18.39
N ILE A 239 -7.33 -1.01 18.02
CA ILE A 239 -7.52 -0.47 16.67
C ILE A 239 -6.81 -1.34 15.63
N TYR A 240 -5.57 -1.73 15.91
CA TYR A 240 -4.75 -2.56 15.03
C TYR A 240 -5.42 -3.91 14.78
N MET A 241 -5.80 -4.61 15.85
CA MET A 241 -6.45 -5.91 15.79
C MET A 241 -7.79 -5.82 15.05
N ALA A 242 -8.63 -4.84 15.39
CA ALA A 242 -9.92 -4.63 14.76
C ALA A 242 -9.79 -4.36 13.25
N SER A 243 -8.76 -3.61 12.80
CA SER A 243 -8.57 -3.31 11.39
C SER A 243 -8.34 -4.55 10.51
N TYR A 244 -7.56 -5.52 11.01
CA TYR A 244 -7.33 -6.79 10.32
C TYR A 244 -8.55 -7.70 10.37
N LEU A 245 -9.17 -7.86 11.55
CA LEU A 245 -10.35 -8.70 11.73
C LEU A 245 -11.55 -8.17 10.93
N ALA A 246 -11.69 -6.86 10.78
CA ALA A 246 -12.70 -6.23 9.96
C ALA A 246 -12.64 -6.74 8.51
N LEU A 247 -11.45 -6.75 7.92
CA LEU A 247 -11.25 -7.25 6.55
C LEU A 247 -11.41 -8.75 6.41
N LEU A 248 -11.28 -9.52 7.49
CA LEU A 248 -11.51 -10.97 7.48
C LEU A 248 -12.99 -11.33 7.69
N THR A 249 -13.83 -10.42 8.20
CA THR A 249 -15.20 -10.74 8.63
C THR A 249 -16.30 -10.04 7.85
N LEU A 250 -16.06 -8.80 7.42
CA LEU A 250 -17.07 -7.96 6.78
C LEU A 250 -17.21 -8.18 5.27
N PRO A 251 -16.14 -8.45 4.50
CA PRO A 251 -16.31 -8.69 3.08
C PRO A 251 -17.20 -9.92 2.80
N PRO A 252 -18.07 -9.84 1.78
CA PRO A 252 -18.94 -10.95 1.42
C PRO A 252 -18.17 -12.03 0.64
N PHE A 253 -17.28 -12.74 1.32
CA PHE A 253 -16.45 -13.79 0.74
C PHE A 253 -17.31 -14.94 0.17
N PRO A 254 -17.14 -15.32 -1.11
CA PRO A 254 -17.67 -16.56 -1.65
C PRO A 254 -17.30 -17.77 -0.79
N ASP A 255 -16.01 -17.88 -0.44
CA ASP A 255 -15.49 -18.92 0.45
C ASP A 255 -15.31 -18.34 1.85
N ASN A 256 -16.28 -18.64 2.72
CA ASN A 256 -16.43 -18.04 4.04
C ASN A 256 -15.80 -18.87 5.18
N HIS A 257 -14.80 -19.71 4.88
CA HIS A 257 -14.24 -20.64 5.86
C HIS A 257 -13.64 -19.93 7.08
N VAL A 258 -12.84 -18.88 6.86
CA VAL A 258 -12.19 -18.10 7.93
C VAL A 258 -13.16 -17.13 8.59
N SER A 259 -14.00 -16.44 7.81
CA SER A 259 -15.00 -15.50 8.35
C SER A 259 -16.06 -16.23 9.18
N GLY A 260 -16.46 -17.42 8.74
CA GLY A 260 -17.34 -18.34 9.45
C GLY A 260 -16.71 -18.84 10.75
N LEU A 261 -15.41 -19.15 10.76
CA LEU A 261 -14.68 -19.43 11.99
C LEU A 261 -14.71 -18.23 12.93
N ILE A 262 -14.30 -17.03 12.52
CA ILE A 262 -14.27 -15.87 13.43
C ILE A 262 -15.67 -15.60 14.03
N ARG A 263 -16.73 -15.78 13.25
CA ARG A 263 -18.12 -15.63 13.71
C ARG A 263 -18.55 -16.75 14.67
N ALA A 264 -18.02 -17.96 14.49
CA ALA A 264 -18.38 -19.14 15.30
C ALA A 264 -17.50 -19.34 16.53
N SER A 265 -16.19 -19.12 16.41
CA SER A 265 -15.18 -19.45 17.40
C SER A 265 -15.04 -18.38 18.47
N ASP A 266 -15.35 -17.11 18.21
CA ASP A 266 -15.40 -16.10 19.27
C ASP A 266 -16.27 -14.91 18.89
N GLY A 267 -17.55 -14.97 19.30
CA GLY A 267 -18.42 -13.80 19.31
C GLY A 267 -17.77 -12.59 20.01
N LYS A 268 -16.80 -12.83 20.91
CA LYS A 268 -16.01 -11.78 21.58
C LYS A 268 -15.15 -10.97 20.61
N LEU A 269 -14.31 -11.62 19.79
CA LEU A 269 -13.43 -10.93 18.83
C LEU A 269 -14.25 -10.17 17.79
N PHE A 270 -15.35 -10.79 17.34
CA PHE A 270 -16.30 -10.15 16.44
C PHE A 270 -16.96 -8.93 17.09
N ASN A 271 -17.47 -9.05 18.33
CA ASN A 271 -18.09 -7.95 19.06
C ASN A 271 -17.09 -6.83 19.36
N HIS A 272 -15.85 -7.17 19.72
CA HIS A 272 -14.76 -6.22 19.91
C HIS A 272 -14.50 -5.43 18.62
N THR A 273 -14.35 -6.14 17.49
CA THR A 273 -14.14 -5.52 16.18
C THR A 273 -15.29 -4.57 15.82
N HIS A 274 -16.53 -5.01 15.98
CA HIS A 274 -17.72 -4.17 15.73
C HIS A 274 -17.81 -2.96 16.66
N ARG A 275 -17.43 -3.10 17.93
CA ARG A 275 -17.38 -2.00 18.89
C ARG A 275 -16.38 -0.93 18.45
N ILE A 276 -15.18 -1.33 18.04
CA ILE A 276 -14.14 -0.41 17.57
C ILE A 276 -14.58 0.24 16.25
N LEU A 277 -15.10 -0.53 15.29
CA LEU A 277 -15.59 0.03 14.02
C LEU A 277 -16.77 0.98 14.22
N GLY A 278 -17.61 0.75 15.25
CA GLY A 278 -18.71 1.64 15.61
C GLY A 278 -18.28 3.04 16.07
N THR A 279 -16.98 3.25 16.32
CA THR A 279 -16.44 4.60 16.59
C THR A 279 -16.28 5.44 15.32
N LEU A 280 -16.25 4.80 14.14
CA LEU A 280 -16.22 5.51 12.87
C LEU A 280 -17.58 6.13 12.58
N PRO A 281 -17.62 7.34 12.02
CA PRO A 281 -18.85 7.90 11.51
C PRO A 281 -19.31 7.08 10.28
N PRO A 282 -20.60 7.14 9.92
CA PRO A 282 -21.08 6.51 8.69
C PRO A 282 -20.18 6.87 7.49
N LEU A 283 -19.87 5.91 6.63
CA LEU A 283 -18.89 6.10 5.54
C LEU A 283 -19.20 7.31 4.66
N ASP A 284 -20.49 7.60 4.42
CA ASP A 284 -20.94 8.74 3.62
C ASP A 284 -20.64 10.11 4.26
N SER A 285 -20.45 10.13 5.58
CA SER A 285 -20.15 11.34 6.36
C SER A 285 -18.66 11.54 6.63
N LEU A 286 -17.80 10.64 6.17
CA LEU A 286 -16.36 10.83 6.27
C LEU A 286 -15.95 12.06 5.45
N PRO A 287 -15.08 12.94 5.99
CA PRO A 287 -14.61 14.13 5.30
C PRO A 287 -13.71 13.73 4.12
N SER A 288 -14.32 13.39 3.00
CA SER A 288 -13.61 12.90 1.81
C SER A 288 -13.28 14.05 0.86
N LEU A 289 -12.05 14.03 0.36
CA LEU A 289 -11.58 14.90 -0.71
C LEU A 289 -11.53 14.09 -2.01
N PRO A 290 -11.68 14.74 -3.17
CA PRO A 290 -11.60 14.04 -4.44
C PRO A 290 -10.22 13.37 -4.61
N PRO A 291 -10.17 12.21 -5.29
CA PRO A 291 -8.90 11.55 -5.59
C PRO A 291 -7.98 12.51 -6.35
N PRO A 292 -6.65 12.45 -6.14
CA PRO A 292 -5.71 13.29 -6.87
C PRO A 292 -5.86 12.99 -8.36
N GLN A 293 -6.13 14.02 -9.16
CA GLN A 293 -6.24 13.87 -10.61
C GLN A 293 -4.90 13.44 -11.16
N THR A 294 -4.78 12.17 -11.54
CA THR A 294 -3.62 11.67 -12.27
C THR A 294 -3.66 12.34 -13.64
N SER A 295 -2.60 13.09 -13.94
CA SER A 295 -2.45 13.71 -15.26
C SER A 295 -2.64 12.63 -16.32
N LEU A 296 -3.45 12.88 -17.36
CA LEU A 296 -3.85 11.88 -18.36
C LEU A 296 -2.67 11.08 -18.96
N LEU A 297 -1.46 11.65 -18.95
CA LEU A 297 -0.24 11.05 -19.47
C LEU A 297 0.63 10.34 -18.43
N SER A 298 0.45 10.58 -17.12
CA SER A 298 1.24 9.93 -16.07
C SER A 298 1.08 8.40 -16.03
N PRO A 299 -0.11 7.79 -16.25
CA PRO A 299 -0.19 6.33 -16.31
C PRO A 299 0.48 5.76 -17.57
N VAL A 300 0.48 6.51 -18.69
CA VAL A 300 1.09 6.08 -19.96
C VAL A 300 2.62 6.15 -19.90
N THR A 301 3.20 7.21 -19.34
CA THR A 301 4.65 7.29 -19.15
C THR A 301 5.15 6.21 -18.19
N ARG A 302 4.35 5.84 -17.18
CA ARG A 302 4.71 4.82 -16.19
C ARG A 302 4.61 3.40 -16.74
N THR A 303 3.60 3.07 -17.54
CA THR A 303 3.48 1.75 -18.16
C THR A 303 4.68 1.46 -19.07
N LEU A 304 5.14 2.47 -19.82
CA LEU A 304 6.34 2.36 -20.67
C LEU A 304 7.62 2.08 -19.87
N THR A 305 7.76 2.61 -18.65
CA THR A 305 8.90 2.29 -17.77
C THR A 305 8.83 0.91 -17.13
N SER A 306 7.62 0.38 -16.92
CA SER A 306 7.39 -0.91 -16.26
C SER A 306 7.43 -2.12 -17.21
N ILE A 307 7.44 -1.89 -18.53
CA ILE A 307 7.56 -2.95 -19.54
C ILE A 307 9.05 -3.09 -19.92
N PRO A 308 9.76 -4.11 -19.41
CA PRO A 308 11.21 -4.28 -19.63
C PRO A 308 11.58 -4.52 -21.10
N ILE A 309 10.60 -4.74 -21.98
CA ILE A 309 10.78 -5.01 -23.41
C ILE A 309 10.79 -3.71 -24.23
N ILE A 310 10.10 -2.65 -23.78
CA ILE A 310 9.92 -1.43 -24.58
C ILE A 310 11.14 -0.50 -24.47
N LEU A 311 11.77 -0.40 -23.29
CA LEU A 311 12.98 0.39 -23.10
C LEU A 311 14.17 -0.09 -23.97
N PRO A 312 14.49 -1.39 -24.08
CA PRO A 312 15.55 -1.86 -24.96
C PRO A 312 15.18 -1.75 -26.44
N LEU A 313 13.90 -1.82 -26.84
CA LEU A 313 13.48 -1.58 -28.23
C LEU A 313 13.58 -0.09 -28.63
N LEU A 314 13.21 0.84 -27.73
CA LEU A 314 13.40 2.28 -27.94
C LEU A 314 14.88 2.67 -27.91
N LYS A 315 15.69 2.08 -27.02
CA LYS A 315 17.16 2.25 -27.01
C LYS A 315 17.84 1.59 -28.22
N ALA A 316 17.33 0.46 -28.71
CA ALA A 316 17.84 -0.21 -29.91
C ALA A 316 17.57 0.59 -31.19
N ARG A 317 16.55 1.46 -31.19
CA ARG A 317 16.26 2.35 -32.33
C ARG A 317 17.31 3.46 -32.54
N VAL A 318 18.23 3.66 -31.58
CA VAL A 318 19.34 4.62 -31.67
C VAL A 318 20.66 3.98 -32.12
N LYS A 319 20.72 2.65 -32.31
CA LYS A 319 21.92 1.98 -32.82
C LYS A 319 21.58 1.09 -34.00
N LYS A 320 21.43 1.73 -35.15
CA LYS A 320 21.33 1.04 -36.44
C LYS A 320 22.70 0.45 -36.81
N ASP A 321 22.66 -0.75 -37.38
CA ASP A 321 23.75 -1.54 -37.96
C ASP A 321 24.52 -2.43 -36.98
N SER A 322 24.09 -3.70 -36.88
CA SER A 322 24.98 -4.90 -36.90
C SER A 322 24.37 -6.23 -36.42
N LYS A 323 23.07 -6.35 -36.10
CA LYS A 323 22.55 -7.63 -35.58
C LYS A 323 21.21 -8.08 -36.17
N VAL A 324 21.24 -8.42 -37.46
CA VAL A 324 20.14 -9.15 -38.14
C VAL A 324 20.30 -10.68 -38.01
N LYS A 325 21.48 -11.17 -37.63
CA LYS A 325 21.77 -12.62 -37.57
C LYS A 325 21.46 -13.31 -36.23
N GLU A 326 21.29 -12.56 -35.14
CA GLU A 326 20.94 -13.14 -33.81
C GLU A 326 19.43 -13.33 -33.61
N ALA A 327 18.59 -12.66 -34.41
CA ALA A 327 17.13 -12.76 -34.30
C ALA A 327 16.56 -14.05 -34.91
N GLU A 328 17.25 -14.65 -35.90
CA GLU A 328 16.83 -15.93 -36.51
C GLU A 328 17.11 -17.14 -35.60
N GLN A 329 18.07 -17.05 -34.67
CA GLN A 329 18.39 -18.13 -33.74
C GLN A 329 17.46 -18.22 -32.53
N MET A 330 16.69 -17.16 -32.22
CA MET A 330 15.72 -17.17 -31.11
C MET A 330 14.31 -17.61 -31.52
N ALA A 331 14.08 -17.87 -32.81
CA ALA A 331 12.78 -18.35 -33.32
C ALA A 331 12.55 -19.86 -33.10
N ASP A 332 13.58 -20.61 -32.69
CA ASP A 332 13.52 -22.08 -32.55
C ASP A 332 13.18 -22.56 -31.12
N SER A 333 13.12 -21.66 -30.13
CA SER A 333 12.68 -21.98 -28.78
C SER A 333 11.19 -21.67 -28.61
N GLY A 334 10.35 -22.64 -28.95
CA GLY A 334 8.88 -22.56 -28.91
C GLY A 334 8.28 -22.24 -27.54
N VAL A 335 8.33 -20.97 -27.14
CA VAL A 335 7.71 -20.43 -25.93
C VAL A 335 6.99 -19.13 -26.30
N PHE A 336 5.65 -19.20 -26.36
CA PHE A 336 4.68 -18.11 -26.46
C PHE A 336 4.67 -17.23 -27.73
N SER A 337 3.46 -17.03 -28.27
CA SER A 337 3.16 -16.21 -29.46
C SER A 337 3.51 -14.73 -29.27
N VAL A 338 4.71 -14.35 -29.69
CA VAL A 338 5.19 -12.96 -29.82
C VAL A 338 4.38 -12.16 -30.86
N GLY A 339 3.66 -12.84 -31.75
CA GLY A 339 2.86 -12.22 -32.81
C GLY A 339 1.80 -11.25 -32.29
N ASN A 340 1.00 -11.65 -31.29
CA ASN A 340 -0.14 -10.84 -30.84
C ASN A 340 0.26 -9.55 -30.10
N LEU A 341 1.42 -9.54 -29.43
CA LEU A 341 1.93 -8.34 -28.75
C LEU A 341 2.53 -7.33 -29.73
N LEU A 342 3.19 -7.83 -30.79
CA LEU A 342 3.76 -7.00 -31.85
C LEU A 342 2.65 -6.28 -32.65
N TYR A 343 1.56 -7.00 -32.95
CA TYR A 343 0.38 -6.40 -33.60
C TYR A 343 -0.32 -5.40 -32.68
N GLY A 344 -0.42 -5.67 -31.37
CA GLY A 344 -0.95 -4.72 -30.39
C GLY A 344 -0.12 -3.44 -30.29
N GLY A 345 1.21 -3.56 -30.30
CA GLY A 345 2.13 -2.41 -30.29
C GLY A 345 2.08 -1.58 -31.57
N MET A 346 1.97 -2.21 -32.75
CA MET A 346 1.80 -1.51 -34.02
C MET A 346 0.45 -0.79 -34.11
N ALA A 347 -0.63 -1.42 -33.62
CA ALA A 347 -1.95 -0.80 -33.61
C ALA A 347 -1.98 0.43 -32.69
N LEU A 348 -1.36 0.36 -31.51
CA LEU A 348 -1.28 1.49 -30.59
C LEU A 348 -0.43 2.64 -31.17
N GLY A 349 0.68 2.31 -31.84
CA GLY A 349 1.53 3.28 -32.52
C GLY A 349 0.83 3.96 -33.71
N ALA A 350 0.03 3.22 -34.47
CA ALA A 350 -0.77 3.76 -35.56
C ALA A 350 -1.88 4.70 -35.05
N VAL A 351 -2.57 4.33 -33.96
CA VAL A 351 -3.59 5.19 -33.33
C VAL A 351 -2.96 6.47 -32.79
N LEU A 352 -1.77 6.40 -32.16
CA LEU A 352 -1.05 7.57 -31.68
C LEU A 352 -0.61 8.49 -32.84
N ALA A 353 -0.11 7.91 -33.93
CA ALA A 353 0.30 8.67 -35.11
C ALA A 353 -0.89 9.37 -35.79
N VAL A 354 -2.05 8.70 -35.85
CA VAL A 354 -3.30 9.29 -36.37
C VAL A 354 -3.84 10.37 -35.44
N ALA A 355 -3.74 10.20 -34.12
CA ALA A 355 -4.16 11.22 -33.15
C ALA A 355 -3.29 12.49 -33.22
N VAL A 356 -1.99 12.36 -33.45
CA VAL A 356 -1.06 13.49 -33.65
C VAL A 356 -1.30 14.14 -35.00
N ALA A 357 -1.45 13.36 -36.09
CA ALA A 357 -1.74 13.89 -37.43
C ALA A 357 -3.12 14.54 -37.53
N GLY A 358 -4.08 14.08 -36.73
CA GLY A 358 -5.43 14.64 -36.63
C GLY A 358 -5.55 15.88 -35.75
N GLY A 359 -4.46 16.31 -35.10
CA GLY A 359 -4.45 17.48 -34.21
C GLY A 359 -5.18 17.27 -32.89
N TRP A 360 -5.42 16.02 -32.48
CA TRP A 360 -6.07 15.70 -31.20
C TRP A 360 -5.07 15.71 -30.04
N VAL A 361 -3.77 15.71 -30.35
CA VAL A 361 -2.66 15.71 -29.40
C VAL A 361 -1.57 16.65 -29.92
N ASP A 362 -1.29 17.74 -29.19
CA ASP A 362 -0.13 18.61 -29.45
C ASP A 362 1.11 18.04 -28.73
N LEU A 363 2.12 17.65 -29.50
CA LEU A 363 3.44 17.24 -29.01
C LEU A 363 4.43 18.40 -29.19
N THR A 364 4.09 19.60 -28.72
CA THR A 364 5.07 20.67 -28.63
C THR A 364 5.94 20.44 -27.39
N VAL A 365 7.16 19.96 -27.63
CA VAL A 365 8.25 20.03 -26.65
C VAL A 365 8.54 21.52 -26.42
N PRO A 366 8.61 22.02 -25.17
CA PRO A 366 9.03 23.40 -24.95
C PRO A 366 10.49 23.56 -25.39
N ASP A 367 10.70 24.39 -26.40
CA ASP A 367 12.04 24.76 -26.88
C ASP A 367 12.79 25.50 -25.75
N LEU A 368 13.85 24.89 -25.24
CA LEU A 368 14.84 25.56 -24.40
C LEU A 368 15.79 26.31 -25.34
N ASP A 369 15.64 27.63 -25.38
CA ASP A 369 16.46 28.55 -26.16
C ASP A 369 17.88 28.62 -25.55
N LEU A 370 18.79 27.79 -26.07
CA LEU A 370 20.22 27.87 -25.79
C LEU A 370 20.83 28.89 -26.77
N GLY A 371 20.92 30.14 -26.33
CA GLY A 371 21.60 31.20 -27.06
C GLY A 371 23.10 30.92 -27.18
N ASP A 372 23.56 30.71 -28.41
CA ASP A 372 24.97 30.70 -28.79
C ASP A 372 25.53 32.13 -28.80
N GLU A 373 26.00 32.62 -27.65
CA GLU A 373 27.00 33.69 -27.61
C GLU A 373 28.08 33.32 -26.58
N LEU A 374 29.21 32.83 -27.08
CA LEU A 374 30.48 32.74 -26.35
C LEU A 374 31.18 34.09 -26.37
N PRO A 375 31.51 34.71 -25.21
CA PRO A 375 32.64 35.60 -25.11
C PRO A 375 33.89 34.80 -24.73
N ALA A 376 34.91 34.90 -25.58
CA ALA A 376 36.27 34.50 -25.26
C ALA A 376 36.81 35.42 -24.14
N ASP A 377 37.14 34.85 -22.98
CA ASP A 377 38.37 35.10 -22.21
C ASP A 377 38.35 34.37 -20.84
N PRO A 378 39.51 33.93 -20.30
CA PRO A 378 39.55 33.10 -19.11
C PRO A 378 39.65 33.97 -17.85
N PHE A 379 38.61 34.00 -17.02
CA PHE A 379 38.71 34.52 -15.66
C PHE A 379 38.78 33.39 -14.64
N VAL A 380 40.02 33.02 -14.31
CA VAL A 380 40.40 32.30 -13.11
C VAL A 380 40.47 33.33 -11.97
N GLU A 381 39.60 33.24 -10.98
CA GLU A 381 39.81 33.92 -9.69
C GLU A 381 40.67 33.03 -8.78
N PRO A 382 41.77 33.54 -8.21
CA PRO A 382 42.66 32.75 -7.36
C PRO A 382 42.08 32.57 -5.94
N VAL A 383 42.22 31.35 -5.43
CA VAL A 383 42.05 31.01 -4.01
C VAL A 383 43.04 31.84 -3.18
N GLY A 384 42.52 32.79 -2.41
CA GLY A 384 43.28 33.59 -1.46
C GLY A 384 43.68 32.77 -0.24
N VAL A 385 45.00 32.69 -0.04
CA VAL A 385 45.66 32.15 1.16
C VAL A 385 45.33 33.06 2.35
N ALA A 386 44.72 32.51 3.40
CA ALA A 386 44.65 33.13 4.71
C ALA A 386 45.64 32.42 5.64
N GLU A 387 46.82 33.01 5.79
CA GLU A 387 47.75 32.76 6.91
C GLU A 387 47.23 33.45 8.18
N ASN A 388 47.62 32.89 9.34
CA ASN A 388 47.40 33.34 10.72
C ASN A 388 46.10 32.92 11.40
N ILE A 389 46.03 31.63 11.78
CA ILE A 389 45.28 31.19 12.96
C ILE A 389 46.29 31.09 14.11
N GLU A 390 46.22 32.03 15.06
CA GLU A 390 46.87 31.90 16.36
C GLU A 390 46.27 30.71 17.10
N VAL A 391 47.11 29.72 17.37
CA VAL A 391 46.81 28.56 18.20
C VAL A 391 46.89 29.00 19.66
N VAL A 392 45.73 29.22 20.29
CA VAL A 392 45.65 29.29 21.76
C VAL A 392 45.58 27.85 22.26
N ILE A 393 46.71 27.35 22.77
CA ILE A 393 46.81 26.08 23.48
C ILE A 393 46.25 26.31 24.89
N GLU A 394 45.06 25.79 25.16
CA GLU A 394 44.55 25.68 26.52
C GLU A 394 45.04 24.33 27.09
N GLU A 395 46.06 24.38 27.95
CA GLU A 395 46.59 23.21 28.67
C GLU A 395 45.53 22.66 29.64
N VAL A 396 44.96 21.50 29.30
CA VAL A 396 44.17 20.70 30.24
C VAL A 396 45.14 19.85 31.07
N THR A 397 45.48 20.35 32.26
CA THR A 397 46.23 19.60 33.26
C THR A 397 45.41 18.42 33.77
N LEU A 398 45.89 17.21 33.51
CA LEU A 398 45.44 15.97 34.16
C LEU A 398 45.78 16.02 35.65
N GLY A 399 44.78 16.27 36.48
CA GLY A 399 44.86 16.10 37.93
C GLY A 399 44.61 14.65 38.31
N THR A 400 45.67 13.87 38.49
CA THR A 400 45.68 12.71 39.39
C THR A 400 45.61 13.20 40.84
N LYS A 401 44.73 12.59 41.64
CA LYS A 401 44.91 12.50 43.09
C LYS A 401 44.24 11.23 43.61
N ASP A 402 45.11 10.31 44.01
CA ASP A 402 45.14 9.55 45.27
C ASP A 402 43.85 9.43 46.08
#